data_AF-A0A1J5PPG3-F1
#
_entry.id   AF-A0A1J5PPG3-F1
#
_cell.length_a   1.000
_cell.length_b   1.000
_cell.length_c   1.000
_cell.angle_alpha   90.00
_cell.angle_beta   90.00
_cell.angle_gamma   90.00
#
_symmetry.space_group_name_H-M   'P 1'
#
loop_
_entity.id
_entity.type
_entity.pdbx_description
1 polymer ?
#
loop_
_entity_poly.entity_id
_entity_poly.type
_entity_poly.pdbx_seq_one_letter_code
_entity_poly.pdbx_strand_id
1 'polypeptide(L)'
;MSGNTLDAHRLLLWAQRQGDAQPLLGAMYRAHFEQADSIFGNENLLVIALEAGFDASEVEKVLASDVYASDVEADQAKAASLGANGVPFFVIDGKFGISGAQPISTFSDVLVKASS
;
A
#
# COMPACT_ATOMS: atom_id res chain seq x y z
N MET A 1 -5.64 8.85 -15.17
CA MET A 1 -6.82 8.87 -14.28
C MET A 1 -6.40 9.42 -12.93
N SER A 2 -7.25 10.20 -12.25
CA SER A 2 -7.01 10.69 -10.88
C SER A 2 -8.21 10.35 -10.00
N GLY A 3 -7.96 10.07 -8.72
CA GLY A 3 -8.98 9.64 -7.77
C GLY A 3 -8.36 9.41 -6.39
N ASN A 4 -9.21 9.09 -5.41
CA ASN A 4 -8.80 8.82 -4.03
C ASN A 4 -8.46 7.34 -3.84
N THR A 5 -7.28 7.03 -3.29
CA THR A 5 -6.81 5.65 -3.03
C THR A 5 -7.09 5.16 -1.62
N LEU A 6 -7.87 5.88 -0.80
CA LEU A 6 -8.18 5.50 0.59
C LEU A 6 -8.73 4.07 0.66
N ASP A 7 -9.72 3.72 -0.15
CA ASP A 7 -10.30 2.38 -0.14
C ASP A 7 -9.33 1.31 -0.65
N ALA A 8 -8.46 1.64 -1.59
CA ALA A 8 -7.38 0.76 -2.02
C ALA A 8 -6.42 0.47 -0.85
N HIS A 9 -6.03 1.49 -0.08
CA HIS A 9 -5.19 1.33 1.10
C HIS A 9 -5.90 0.57 2.22
N ARG A 10 -7.20 0.79 2.43
CA ARG A 10 -8.00 0.04 3.41
C ARG A 10 -8.06 -1.45 3.06
N LEU A 11 -8.25 -1.80 1.79
CA LEU A 11 -8.19 -3.19 1.33
C LEU A 11 -6.80 -3.80 1.46
N LEU A 12 -5.74 -3.06 1.16
CA LEU A 12 -4.37 -3.52 1.37
C LEU A 12 -4.09 -3.80 2.85
N LEU A 13 -4.54 -2.91 3.75
CA LEU A 13 -4.38 -3.14 5.19
C LEU A 13 -5.19 -4.36 5.65
N TRP A 14 -6.43 -4.51 5.19
CA TRP A 14 -7.23 -5.71 5.45
C TRP A 14 -6.52 -6.98 4.97
N ALA A 15 -6.06 -7.04 3.72
CA ALA A 15 -5.35 -8.19 3.16
C ALA A 15 -4.09 -8.52 3.97
N GLN A 16 -3.36 -7.49 4.44
CA GLN A 16 -2.21 -7.66 5.31
C GLN A 16 -2.59 -8.28 6.67
N ARG A 17 -3.76 -7.95 7.23
CA ARG A 17 -4.30 -8.60 8.46
C ARG A 17 -4.66 -10.06 8.24
N GLN A 18 -5.02 -10.45 7.01
CA GLN A 18 -5.28 -11.84 6.63
C GLN A 18 -3.99 -12.64 6.37
N GLY A 19 -2.83 -11.96 6.29
CA GLY A 19 -1.51 -12.57 6.26
C GLY A 19 -0.59 -11.98 5.21
N ASP A 20 -1.10 -11.69 4.01
CA ASP A 20 -0.30 -11.19 2.89
C ASP A 20 -1.10 -10.28 1.96
N ALA A 21 -0.63 -9.04 1.80
CA ALA A 21 -1.19 -8.07 0.86
C ALA A 21 -0.52 -8.07 -0.52
N GLN A 22 0.59 -8.81 -0.72
CA GLN A 22 1.37 -8.77 -1.96
C GLN A 22 0.57 -9.13 -3.21
N PRO A 23 -0.30 -10.16 -3.22
CA PRO A 23 -1.11 -10.47 -4.39
C PRO A 23 -2.02 -9.31 -4.80
N LEU A 24 -2.65 -8.66 -3.82
CA LEU A 24 -3.54 -7.52 -4.04
C LEU A 24 -2.78 -6.28 -4.50
N LEU A 25 -1.65 -5.96 -3.85
CA LEU A 25 -0.80 -4.83 -4.23
C LEU A 25 -0.29 -4.98 -5.66
N GLY A 26 0.17 -6.19 -6.02
CA GLY A 26 0.59 -6.51 -7.38
C GLY A 26 -0.54 -6.35 -8.39
N ALA A 27 -1.75 -6.81 -8.07
CA ALA A 27 -2.92 -6.64 -8.94
C ALA A 27 -3.29 -5.17 -9.14
N MET A 28 -3.29 -4.36 -8.07
CA MET A 28 -3.53 -2.91 -8.16
C MET A 28 -2.46 -2.19 -8.98
N TYR A 29 -1.19 -2.56 -8.84
CA TYR A 29 -0.11 -2.01 -9.66
C TYR A 29 -0.27 -2.35 -11.14
N ARG A 30 -0.59 -3.61 -11.48
CA ARG A 30 -0.85 -3.99 -12.87
C ARG A 30 -2.03 -3.23 -13.46
N ALA A 31 -3.15 -3.18 -12.74
CA ALA A 31 -4.35 -2.45 -13.16
C ALA A 31 -4.02 -0.99 -13.46
N HIS A 32 -3.34 -0.30 -12.53
CA HIS A 32 -3.08 1.12 -12.67
C HIS A 32 -1.97 1.46 -13.69
N PHE A 33 -0.82 0.77 -13.61
CA PHE A 33 0.38 1.15 -14.36
C PHE A 33 0.57 0.42 -15.68
N GLU A 34 0.04 -0.79 -15.82
CA GLU A 34 0.19 -1.61 -17.03
C GLU A 34 -1.05 -1.56 -17.91
N GLN A 35 -2.24 -1.57 -17.32
CA GLN A 35 -3.52 -1.66 -18.03
C GLN A 35 -4.26 -0.32 -18.16
N ALA A 36 -3.82 0.70 -17.42
CA ALA A 36 -4.49 2.00 -17.31
C ALA A 36 -5.94 1.92 -16.80
N ASP A 37 -6.25 0.88 -16.04
CA ASP A 37 -7.52 0.68 -15.36
C ASP A 37 -7.61 1.49 -14.07
N SER A 38 -8.85 1.70 -13.62
CA SER A 38 -9.14 2.45 -12.40
C SER A 38 -8.91 1.58 -11.17
N ILE A 39 -8.19 2.11 -10.18
CA ILE A 39 -8.13 1.57 -8.81
C ILE A 39 -9.03 2.37 -7.85
N PHE A 40 -9.97 3.14 -8.40
CA PHE A 40 -10.88 4.00 -7.66
C PHE A 40 -12.29 3.42 -7.67
N GLY A 41 -12.96 3.48 -6.52
CA GLY A 41 -14.34 3.03 -6.34
C GLY A 41 -14.47 1.53 -6.12
N ASN A 42 -15.53 1.17 -5.39
CA ASN A 42 -15.74 -0.18 -4.87
C ASN A 42 -15.83 -1.26 -5.96
N GLU A 43 -16.48 -0.96 -7.09
CA GLU A 43 -16.67 -1.93 -8.18
C GLU A 43 -15.33 -2.38 -8.79
N ASN A 44 -14.45 -1.43 -9.11
CA ASN A 44 -13.13 -1.75 -9.66
C ASN A 44 -12.25 -2.50 -8.64
N LEU A 45 -12.29 -2.05 -7.39
CA LEU A 45 -11.52 -2.66 -6.31
C LEU A 45 -11.97 -4.10 -6.02
N LEU A 46 -13.27 -4.38 -6.10
CA LEU A 46 -13.80 -5.74 -5.97
C LEU A 46 -13.26 -6.66 -7.08
N VAL A 47 -13.33 -6.21 -8.34
CA VAL A 47 -12.81 -7.00 -9.48
C VAL A 47 -11.32 -7.32 -9.29
N ILE A 48 -10.51 -6.30 -8.97
CA ILE A 48 -9.06 -6.47 -8.74
C ILE A 48 -8.79 -7.43 -7.59
N ALA A 49 -9.56 -7.35 -6.50
CA ALA A 49 -9.38 -8.22 -5.34
C ALA A 49 -9.74 -9.69 -5.64
N LEU A 50 -10.79 -9.93 -6.44
CA LEU A 50 -11.16 -11.26 -6.91
C LEU A 50 -10.09 -11.88 -7.80
N GLU A 51 -9.52 -11.09 -8.72
CA GLU A 51 -8.39 -11.53 -9.56
C GLU A 51 -7.14 -11.85 -8.75
N ALA A 52 -6.94 -11.16 -7.62
CA ALA A 52 -5.88 -11.44 -6.66
C ALA A 52 -6.17 -12.64 -5.74
N GLY A 53 -7.34 -13.28 -5.87
CA GLY A 53 -7.71 -14.51 -5.15
C GLY A 53 -8.38 -14.29 -3.79
N PHE A 54 -8.87 -13.07 -3.51
CA PHE A 54 -9.60 -12.78 -2.27
C PHE A 54 -11.10 -13.10 -2.41
N ASP A 55 -11.76 -13.37 -1.29
CA ASP A 55 -13.19 -13.69 -1.25
C ASP A 55 -14.07 -12.43 -1.45
N ALA A 56 -15.06 -12.52 -2.35
CA ALA A 56 -15.98 -11.41 -2.65
C ALA A 56 -16.65 -10.84 -1.39
N SER A 57 -17.19 -11.73 -0.54
CA SER A 57 -18.03 -11.32 0.58
C SER A 57 -17.22 -10.59 1.65
N GLU A 58 -15.95 -10.96 1.84
CA GLU A 58 -15.06 -10.28 2.77
C GLU A 58 -14.59 -8.93 2.22
N VAL A 59 -14.28 -8.85 0.93
CA VAL A 59 -13.90 -7.59 0.25
C VAL A 59 -15.07 -6.59 0.29
N GLU A 60 -16.28 -7.05 -0.02
CA GLU A 60 -17.49 -6.23 0.03
C GLU A 60 -17.76 -5.68 1.43
N LYS A 61 -17.55 -6.47 2.50
CA LYS A 61 -17.69 -6.00 3.89
C LYS A 61 -16.75 -4.84 4.20
N VAL A 62 -15.50 -4.90 3.72
CA VAL A 62 -14.54 -3.81 3.91
C VAL A 62 -14.99 -2.57 3.13
N LEU A 63 -15.31 -2.74 1.85
CA LEU A 63 -15.71 -1.65 0.95
C LEU A 63 -17.05 -0.99 1.32
N ALA A 64 -17.95 -1.72 2.00
CA ALA A 64 -19.25 -1.21 2.45
C ALA A 64 -19.21 -0.54 3.83
N SER A 65 -18.04 -0.44 4.47
CA SER A 65 -17.86 0.18 5.78
C SER A 65 -16.74 1.22 5.74
N ASP A 66 -16.37 1.77 6.91
CA ASP A 66 -15.19 2.62 7.12
C ASP A 66 -14.07 1.90 7.89
N VAL A 67 -14.15 0.57 8.03
CA VAL A 67 -13.13 -0.21 8.71
C VAL A 67 -11.75 0.05 8.09
N TYR A 68 -10.73 0.21 8.93
CA TYR A 68 -9.36 0.57 8.56
C TYR A 68 -9.11 2.03 8.12
N ALA A 69 -10.14 2.88 7.99
CA ALA A 69 -9.92 4.28 7.58
C ALA A 69 -9.00 5.02 8.56
N SER A 70 -9.29 4.94 9.86
CA SER A 70 -8.46 5.56 10.91
C SER A 70 -7.04 4.97 10.99
N ASP A 71 -6.89 3.69 10.68
CA ASP A 71 -5.56 3.04 10.63
C ASP A 71 -4.73 3.57 9.47
N VAL A 72 -5.34 3.74 8.29
CA VAL A 72 -4.68 4.35 7.11
C VAL A 72 -4.28 5.79 7.40
N GLU A 73 -5.15 6.57 8.04
CA GLU A 73 -4.83 7.95 8.48
C GLU A 73 -3.66 7.97 9.48
N ALA A 74 -3.64 7.03 10.44
CA ALA A 74 -2.56 6.90 11.41
C ALA A 74 -1.22 6.53 10.74
N ASP A 75 -1.23 5.62 9.76
CA ASP A 75 -0.04 5.26 8.99
C ASP A 75 0.49 6.44 8.16
N GLN A 76 -0.40 7.24 7.55
CA GLN A 76 -0.02 8.48 6.86
C GLN A 76 0.61 9.49 7.82
N ALA A 77 -0.01 9.73 8.98
CA ALA A 77 0.51 10.65 10.00
C ALA A 77 1.87 10.18 10.53
N LYS A 78 2.04 8.87 10.75
CA LYS A 78 3.31 8.27 11.14
C LYS A 78 4.38 8.48 10.07
N ALA A 79 4.07 8.22 8.80
CA ALA A 79 5.01 8.46 7.69
C ALA A 79 5.45 9.93 7.63
N ALA A 80 4.51 10.87 7.76
CA ALA A 80 4.81 12.30 7.79
C ALA A 80 5.72 12.67 8.98
N SER A 81 5.49 12.11 10.17
CA SER A 81 6.33 12.33 11.36
C SER A 81 7.77 11.82 11.18
N LEU A 82 7.98 10.84 10.29
CA LEU A 82 9.28 10.29 9.92
C LEU A 82 9.93 11.07 8.75
N GLY A 83 9.31 12.16 8.29
CA GLY A 83 9.82 13.02 7.22
C GLY A 83 9.42 12.60 5.79
N ALA A 84 8.49 11.66 5.64
CA ALA A 84 8.00 11.25 4.33
C ALA A 84 7.09 12.34 3.72
N ASN A 85 7.62 13.11 2.76
CA ASN A 85 6.86 14.09 1.98
C ASN A 85 6.52 13.60 0.55
N GLY A 86 6.82 12.34 0.26
CA GLY A 86 6.58 11.68 -1.02
C GLY A 86 6.88 10.19 -0.92
N VAL A 87 6.35 9.41 -1.86
CA VAL A 87 6.55 7.96 -1.94
C VAL A 87 7.28 7.56 -3.24
N PRO A 88 8.02 6.44 -3.26
CA PRO A 88 8.27 5.54 -2.13
C PRO A 88 9.22 6.15 -1.08
N PHE A 89 9.02 5.78 0.18
CA PHE A 89 9.87 6.18 1.31
C PHE A 89 10.11 4.97 2.20
N PHE A 90 11.36 4.73 2.56
CA PHE A 90 11.77 3.57 3.34
C PHE A 90 12.40 4.03 4.65
N VAL A 91 12.06 3.35 5.74
CA VAL A 91 12.65 3.58 7.06
C VAL A 91 13.31 2.30 7.53
N ILE A 92 14.62 2.34 7.73
CA ILE A 92 15.43 1.20 8.17
C ILE A 92 15.78 1.39 9.65
N ASP A 93 15.43 0.39 10.47
CA ASP A 93 15.63 0.36 11.93
C ASP A 93 15.08 1.60 12.69
N GLY A 94 14.07 2.28 12.12
CA GLY A 94 13.51 3.51 12.70
C GLY A 94 14.48 4.71 12.71
N LYS A 95 15.67 4.59 12.11
CA LYS A 95 16.75 5.58 12.19
C LYS A 95 17.13 6.17 10.84
N PHE A 96 17.13 5.36 9.79
CA PHE A 96 17.60 5.76 8.46
C PHE A 96 16.43 5.88 7.49
N GLY A 97 16.21 7.09 6.95
CA GLY A 97 15.23 7.33 5.90
C GLY A 97 15.87 7.30 4.51
N ILE A 98 15.22 6.62 3.56
CA ILE A 98 15.58 6.64 2.13
C ILE A 98 14.36 7.14 1.36
N SER A 99 14.50 8.29 0.68
CA SER A 99 13.44 8.89 -0.11
C SER A 99 13.59 8.57 -1.59
N GLY A 100 12.51 8.12 -2.22
CA GLY A 100 12.44 7.79 -3.63
C GLY A 100 12.95 6.38 -3.97
N ALA A 101 12.76 6.00 -5.22
CA ALA A 101 13.26 4.75 -5.78
C ALA A 101 14.78 4.85 -6.03
N GLN A 102 15.57 4.68 -4.97
CA GLN A 102 17.04 4.78 -5.04
C GLN A 102 17.69 3.52 -5.65
N PRO A 103 18.93 3.62 -6.14
CA PRO A 103 19.69 2.46 -6.59
C PRO A 103 19.89 1.42 -5.48
N ILE A 104 20.02 0.15 -5.87
CA ILE A 104 20.26 -0.98 -4.94
C ILE A 104 21.48 -0.72 -4.04
N SER A 105 22.54 -0.10 -4.55
CA SER A 105 23.73 0.23 -3.77
C SER A 105 23.41 1.13 -2.57
N THR A 106 22.53 2.11 -2.74
CA THR A 106 22.10 2.99 -1.64
C THR A 106 21.40 2.20 -0.53
N PHE A 107 20.55 1.23 -0.89
CA PHE A 107 19.91 0.35 0.08
C PHE A 107 20.94 -0.53 0.80
N SER A 108 21.87 -1.15 0.07
CA SER A 108 22.93 -1.98 0.65
C SER A 108 23.77 -1.20 1.67
N ASP A 109 24.19 0.01 1.33
CA ASP A 109 24.99 0.86 2.22
C ASP A 109 24.26 1.21 3.50
N VAL A 110 22.97 1.54 3.42
CA VAL A 110 22.15 1.87 4.60
C VAL A 110 21.91 0.63 5.46
N LEU A 111 21.65 -0.53 4.86
CA LEU A 111 21.46 -1.78 5.60
C LEU A 111 22.72 -2.17 6.38
N VAL A 112 23.91 -2.02 5.77
CA VAL A 112 25.20 -2.27 6.45
C VAL A 112 25.42 -1.29 7.62
N LYS A 113 25.07 -0.02 7.45
CA LYS A 113 25.15 0.97 8.53
C LYS A 113 24.16 0.72 9.67
N ALA A 114 22.98 0.20 9.36
CA ALA A 114 21.94 -0.06 10.35
C ALA A 114 22.19 -1.33 11.18
N SER A 115 22.97 -2.28 10.67
CA SER A 115 23.34 -3.51 11.38
C SER A 115 24.60 -3.38 12.25
N SER A 116 25.25 -2.20 12.23
CA SER A 116 26.42 -1.87 13.03
C SER A 116 26.03 -1.14 14.32
#